data_AF-X1RWU2-F1
#
_entry.id   AF-X1RWU2-F1
#
_cell.length_a   1.000
_cell.length_b   1.000
_cell.length_c   1.000
_cell.angle_alpha   90.00
_cell.angle_beta   90.00
_cell.angle_gamma   90.00
#
_symmetry.space_group_name_H-M   'P 1'
#
loop_
_entity.id
_entity.type
_entity.pdbx_description
1 polymer ?
#
loop_
_entity_poly.entity_id
_entity_poly.type
_entity_poly.pdbx_seq_one_letter_code
_entity_poly.pdbx_strand_id
1 'polypeptide(L)'
;MAVEHGKGKAQGKELPTAGPLSRVLIQNSAEIPNRNITEILGLAQGHTIYAIWIGKDLSALVRLILGGELIEYTEMMGRARKMATNRMIAQAEELGADAVINVRFMTTSVMGSAAELLAYGTAVKLSKPAN
;
A
#
# COMPACT_ATOMS: atom_id res chain seq x y z
N MET A 1 4.90 45.71 -14.50
CA MET A 1 4.62 44.88 -13.30
C MET A 1 4.55 43.43 -13.74
N ALA A 2 5.61 42.67 -13.50
CA ALA A 2 5.64 41.23 -13.74
C ALA A 2 5.35 40.53 -12.40
N VAL A 3 4.31 39.70 -12.37
CA VAL A 3 3.92 38.94 -11.18
C VAL A 3 4.84 37.73 -11.08
N GLU A 4 5.64 37.69 -10.02
CA GLU A 4 6.46 36.54 -9.62
C GLU A 4 5.55 35.31 -9.40
N HIS A 5 5.83 34.23 -10.13
CA HIS A 5 5.33 32.91 -9.77
C HIS A 5 6.24 32.34 -8.68
N GLY A 6 5.84 32.55 -7.43
CA GLY A 6 6.43 31.87 -6.28
C GLY A 6 6.32 30.35 -6.46
N LYS A 7 7.46 29.68 -6.67
CA LYS A 7 7.57 28.21 -6.57
C LYS A 7 7.45 27.81 -5.10
N GLY A 8 6.24 27.82 -4.56
CA GLY A 8 5.93 27.09 -3.35
C GLY A 8 5.99 25.60 -3.66
N LYS A 9 7.13 24.94 -3.41
CA LYS A 9 7.16 23.48 -3.34
C LYS A 9 6.22 23.11 -2.19
N ALA A 10 5.07 22.52 -2.49
CA ALA A 10 4.27 21.84 -1.49
C ALA A 10 5.19 20.76 -0.87
N GLN A 11 5.73 21.01 0.31
CA GLN A 11 6.38 19.99 1.12
C GLN A 11 5.27 19.04 1.55
N GLY A 12 5.02 18.01 0.74
CA GLY A 12 4.08 16.96 1.07
C GLY A 12 4.51 16.34 2.39
N LYS A 13 3.67 16.46 3.42
CA LYS A 13 3.87 15.78 4.69
C LYS A 13 4.02 14.29 4.41
N GLU A 14 5.10 13.70 4.89
CA GLU A 14 5.33 12.27 4.74
C GLU A 14 4.16 11.51 5.39
N LEU A 15 3.51 10.65 4.60
CA LEU A 15 2.34 9.91 5.07
C LEU A 15 2.78 8.87 6.11
N PRO A 16 1.98 8.63 7.16
CA PRO A 16 2.34 7.71 8.24
C PRO A 16 2.71 6.32 7.73
N THR A 17 3.73 5.68 8.30
CA THR A 17 4.10 4.30 7.99
C THR A 17 4.34 3.53 9.28
N ALA A 18 4.03 2.24 9.29
CA ALA A 18 4.25 1.40 10.46
C ALA A 18 5.72 1.43 10.91
N GLY A 19 5.90 1.35 12.23
CA GLY A 19 7.22 1.24 12.83
C GLY A 19 7.90 -0.11 12.52
N PRO A 20 9.23 -0.20 12.70
CA PRO A 20 10.01 -1.40 12.37
C PRO A 20 9.66 -2.67 13.18
N LEU A 21 8.83 -2.56 14.21
CA LEU A 21 8.41 -3.67 15.10
C LEU A 21 6.89 -3.85 15.18
N SER A 22 6.15 -3.45 14.14
CA SER A 22 4.69 -3.65 14.13
C SER A 22 4.33 -5.11 14.40
N ARG A 23 3.43 -5.34 15.36
CA ARG A 23 2.94 -6.67 15.75
C ARG A 23 1.60 -7.03 15.11
N VAL A 24 1.07 -6.18 14.22
CA VAL A 24 -0.21 -6.42 13.56
C VAL A 24 -0.06 -7.58 12.56
N LEU A 25 -0.81 -8.66 12.79
CA LEU A 25 -0.86 -9.79 11.86
C LEU A 25 -1.65 -9.41 10.60
N ILE A 26 -1.16 -9.78 9.42
CA ILE A 26 -1.84 -9.51 8.15
C ILE A 26 -2.27 -10.84 7.53
N GLN A 27 -3.55 -10.97 7.19
CA GLN A 27 -4.10 -12.16 6.55
C GLN A 27 -5.06 -11.81 5.41
N ASN A 28 -5.04 -12.62 4.35
CA ASN A 28 -6.02 -12.52 3.26
C ASN A 28 -7.29 -13.35 3.52
N SER A 29 -7.24 -14.30 4.46
CA SER A 29 -8.40 -15.03 4.99
C SER A 29 -9.24 -14.14 5.90
N ALA A 30 -10.53 -14.48 6.04
CA ALA A 30 -11.42 -13.82 7.00
C ALA A 30 -11.20 -14.30 8.44
N GLU A 31 -10.55 -15.44 8.63
CA GLU A 31 -10.34 -16.07 9.94
C GLU A 31 -8.87 -16.42 10.15
N ILE A 32 -8.46 -16.51 11.41
CA ILE A 32 -7.11 -16.91 11.82
C ILE A 32 -7.24 -18.20 12.63
N PRO A 33 -6.63 -19.32 12.19
CA PRO A 33 -6.68 -20.57 12.93
C PRO A 33 -6.21 -20.41 14.38
N ASN A 34 -6.91 -21.05 15.31
CA ASN A 34 -6.60 -21.07 16.74
C ASN A 34 -6.64 -19.68 17.44
N ARG A 35 -7.28 -18.68 16.82
CA ARG A 35 -7.49 -17.33 17.37
C ARG A 35 -8.92 -16.88 17.05
N ASN A 36 -9.68 -16.49 18.06
CA ASN A 36 -11.02 -15.93 17.84
C ASN A 36 -10.94 -14.41 17.67
N ILE A 37 -11.76 -13.85 16.77
CA ILE A 37 -11.95 -12.40 16.68
C ILE A 37 -12.83 -11.96 17.85
N THR A 38 -12.32 -11.07 18.69
CA THR A 38 -13.08 -10.56 19.86
C THR A 38 -13.76 -9.23 19.56
N GLU A 39 -13.24 -8.45 18.61
CA GLU A 39 -13.77 -7.14 18.25
C GLU A 39 -13.40 -6.78 16.81
N ILE A 40 -14.32 -6.12 16.10
CA ILE A 40 -14.07 -5.51 14.79
C ILE A 40 -13.86 -4.01 15.00
N LEU A 41 -12.68 -3.52 14.64
CA LEU A 41 -12.27 -2.13 14.85
C LEU A 41 -12.57 -1.24 13.63
N GLY A 42 -12.94 -1.85 12.50
CA GLY A 42 -13.34 -1.17 11.27
C GLY A 42 -12.35 -1.38 10.13
N LEU A 43 -12.37 -0.46 9.17
CA LEU A 43 -11.55 -0.51 7.96
C LEU A 43 -10.13 0.01 8.27
N ALA A 44 -9.13 -0.82 7.99
CA ALA A 44 -7.75 -0.36 7.87
C ALA A 44 -7.38 -0.28 6.39
N GLN A 45 -6.72 0.80 5.99
CA GLN A 45 -6.35 1.08 4.62
C GLN A 45 -5.08 1.93 4.54
N GLY A 46 -4.37 1.78 3.43
CA GLY A 46 -3.21 2.59 3.09
C GLY A 46 -3.04 2.61 1.58
N HIS A 47 -2.75 3.77 1.03
CA HIS A 47 -2.56 3.94 -0.41
C HIS A 47 -1.27 4.68 -0.71
N THR A 48 -0.82 4.57 -1.94
CA THR A 48 0.29 5.35 -2.48
C THR A 48 0.12 5.53 -3.98
N ILE A 49 0.60 6.66 -4.49
CA ILE A 49 0.52 7.00 -5.91
C ILE A 49 1.94 7.06 -6.44
N TYR A 50 2.22 6.27 -7.48
CA TYR A 50 3.49 6.29 -8.19
C TYR A 50 3.28 6.82 -9.60
N ALA A 51 4.17 7.72 -10.02
CA ALA A 51 4.32 8.04 -11.43
C ALA A 51 4.99 6.86 -12.13
N ILE A 52 4.27 6.26 -13.05
CA ILE A 52 4.76 5.30 -14.03
C ILE A 52 5.54 6.09 -15.08
N TRP A 53 6.83 5.81 -15.20
CA TRP A 53 7.63 6.27 -16.34
C TRP A 53 7.46 5.27 -17.48
N ILE A 54 6.54 5.55 -18.41
CA ILE A 54 6.40 4.78 -19.64
C ILE A 54 7.21 5.50 -20.73
N GLY A 55 8.53 5.31 -20.71
CA GLY A 55 9.42 5.77 -21.80
C GLY A 55 9.31 4.87 -23.03
N LYS A 56 9.64 5.40 -24.22
CA LYS A 56 9.77 4.61 -25.46
C LYS A 56 10.72 3.43 -25.30
N ASP A 57 11.77 3.60 -24.50
CA ASP A 57 12.84 2.62 -24.32
C ASP A 57 12.41 1.35 -23.58
N LEU A 58 11.56 1.46 -22.55
CA LEU A 58 11.05 0.28 -21.82
C LEU A 58 10.14 -0.60 -22.70
N SER A 59 9.33 0.05 -23.54
CA SER A 59 8.44 -0.66 -24.49
C SER A 59 9.21 -1.31 -25.64
N ALA A 60 10.32 -0.73 -26.08
CA ALA A 60 11.18 -1.28 -27.13
C ALA A 60 12.00 -2.47 -26.59
N LEU A 61 12.48 -2.41 -25.35
CA LEU A 61 13.25 -3.48 -24.71
C LEU A 61 12.41 -4.76 -24.53
N VAL A 62 11.15 -4.65 -24.10
CA VAL A 62 10.23 -5.80 -23.96
C VAL A 62 9.81 -6.40 -25.30
N ARG A 63 9.67 -5.58 -26.36
CA ARG A 63 9.39 -6.08 -27.71
C ARG A 63 10.54 -6.90 -28.30
N LEU A 64 11.78 -6.60 -27.91
CA LEU A 64 12.97 -7.34 -28.34
C LEU A 64 13.06 -8.72 -27.69
N ILE A 65 12.54 -8.85 -26.47
CA ILE A 65 12.50 -10.09 -25.68
C ILE A 65 11.07 -10.63 -25.70
N LEU A 66 10.53 -11.00 -26.87
CA LEU A 66 9.25 -11.72 -27.08
C LEU A 66 8.24 -11.67 -25.90
N GLY A 67 7.70 -10.48 -25.57
CA GLY A 67 6.64 -10.34 -24.56
C GLY A 67 7.07 -10.56 -23.10
N GLY A 68 8.34 -10.33 -22.75
CA GLY A 68 8.87 -10.46 -21.40
C GLY A 68 8.30 -9.49 -20.36
N GLU A 69 8.65 -9.71 -19.09
CA GLU A 69 8.22 -8.90 -17.95
C GLU A 69 8.83 -7.48 -17.97
N LEU A 70 8.01 -6.48 -17.60
CA LEU A 70 8.45 -5.11 -17.40
C LEU A 70 9.13 -4.98 -16.02
N ILE A 71 10.40 -5.39 -15.91
CA ILE A 71 11.14 -5.48 -14.63
C ILE A 71 11.04 -4.19 -13.80
N GLU A 72 11.31 -3.03 -14.39
CA GLU A 72 11.25 -1.73 -13.69
C GLU A 72 9.85 -1.43 -13.14
N TYR A 73 8.81 -1.79 -13.91
CA TYR A 73 7.42 -1.64 -13.49
C TYR A 73 7.09 -2.60 -12.35
N THR A 74 7.53 -3.87 -12.45
CA THR A 74 7.37 -4.86 -11.38
C THR A 74 8.01 -4.40 -10.08
N GLU A 75 9.24 -3.90 -10.14
CA GLU A 75 9.94 -3.37 -8.97
C GLU A 75 9.24 -2.16 -8.37
N MET A 76 8.78 -1.23 -9.22
CA MET A 76 8.00 -0.08 -8.79
C MET A 76 6.70 -0.52 -8.07
N MET A 77 5.97 -1.46 -8.66
CA MET A 77 4.75 -2.00 -8.04
C MET A 77 5.03 -2.74 -6.73
N GLY A 78 6.18 -3.42 -6.62
CA GLY A 78 6.65 -4.01 -5.37
C GLY A 78 6.88 -2.97 -4.27
N ARG A 79 7.56 -1.86 -4.59
CA ARG A 79 7.76 -0.72 -3.67
C ARG A 79 6.44 -0.08 -3.27
N ALA A 80 5.54 0.14 -4.24
CA ALA A 80 4.20 0.66 -3.98
C ALA A 80 3.43 -0.24 -3.00
N ARG A 81 3.50 -1.56 -3.20
CA ARG A 81 2.83 -2.53 -2.32
C ARG A 81 3.34 -2.47 -0.91
N LYS A 82 4.66 -2.46 -0.73
CA LYS A 82 5.25 -2.33 0.60
C LYS A 82 4.80 -1.04 1.30
N MET A 83 4.79 0.08 0.59
CA MET A 83 4.40 1.38 1.16
C MET A 83 2.92 1.45 1.53
N ALA A 84 2.02 1.01 0.65
CA ALA A 84 0.58 0.96 0.92
C ALA A 84 0.26 0.02 2.10
N THR A 85 0.89 -1.15 2.13
CA THR A 85 0.76 -2.09 3.25
C THR A 85 1.24 -1.45 4.55
N ASN A 86 2.41 -0.80 4.58
CA ASN A 86 2.92 -0.16 5.80
C ASN A 86 2.01 0.98 6.29
N ARG A 87 1.35 1.70 5.40
CA ARG A 87 0.33 2.72 5.73
C ARG A 87 -0.93 2.09 6.32
N MET A 88 -1.40 0.98 5.74
CA MET A 88 -2.53 0.21 6.26
C MET A 88 -2.24 -0.34 7.66
N ILE A 89 -1.03 -0.86 7.88
CA ILE A 89 -0.59 -1.30 9.20
C ILE A 89 -0.57 -0.13 10.18
N ALA A 90 -0.02 1.02 9.81
CA ALA A 90 0.01 2.20 10.69
C ALA A 90 -1.39 2.60 11.15
N GLN A 91 -2.36 2.64 10.22
CA GLN A 91 -3.74 2.92 10.58
C GLN A 91 -4.33 1.82 11.48
N ALA A 92 -4.03 0.55 11.21
CA ALA A 92 -4.46 -0.54 12.08
C ALA A 92 -3.87 -0.43 13.50
N GLU A 93 -2.62 0.03 13.64
CA GLU A 93 -1.99 0.31 14.94
C GLU A 93 -2.68 1.47 15.66
N GLU A 94 -3.05 2.54 14.96
CA GLU A 94 -3.83 3.66 15.51
C GLU A 94 -5.20 3.20 16.03
N LEU A 95 -5.83 2.23 15.35
CA LEU A 95 -7.06 1.58 15.81
C LEU A 95 -6.82 0.59 16.98
N GLY A 96 -5.55 0.30 17.30
CA GLY A 96 -5.17 -0.67 18.32
C GLY A 96 -5.37 -2.12 17.87
N ALA A 97 -5.36 -2.42 16.58
CA ALA A 97 -5.60 -3.76 16.06
C ALA A 97 -4.50 -4.76 16.42
N ASP A 98 -4.88 -6.02 16.61
CA ASP A 98 -3.94 -7.14 16.69
C ASP A 98 -3.72 -7.75 15.29
N ALA A 99 -4.70 -7.61 14.40
CA ALA A 99 -4.62 -8.09 13.03
C ALA A 99 -5.43 -7.24 12.04
N VAL A 100 -5.05 -7.31 10.76
CA VAL A 100 -5.88 -6.95 9.62
C VAL A 100 -6.17 -8.21 8.82
N ILE A 101 -7.44 -8.60 8.79
CA ILE A 101 -7.93 -9.78 8.07
C ILE A 101 -8.57 -9.37 6.74
N ASN A 102 -8.83 -10.36 5.89
CA ASN A 102 -9.46 -10.18 4.58
C ASN A 102 -8.76 -9.11 3.73
N VAL A 103 -7.42 -9.04 3.82
CA VAL A 103 -6.64 -8.02 3.13
C VAL A 103 -6.74 -8.17 1.62
N ARG A 104 -6.88 -7.04 0.94
CA ARG A 104 -6.95 -6.92 -0.51
C ARG A 104 -6.04 -5.80 -0.99
N PHE A 105 -5.60 -5.95 -2.24
CA PHE A 105 -4.87 -4.94 -2.97
C PHE A 105 -5.66 -4.55 -4.20
N MET A 106 -5.76 -3.25 -4.44
CA MET A 106 -6.36 -2.68 -5.63
C MET A 106 -5.40 -1.69 -6.28
N THR A 107 -5.47 -1.60 -7.60
CA THR A 107 -4.76 -0.62 -8.39
C THR A 107 -5.75 0.18 -9.20
N THR A 108 -5.56 1.48 -9.29
CA THR A 108 -6.34 2.33 -10.20
C THR A 108 -5.44 3.34 -10.90
N SER A 109 -5.74 3.61 -12.17
CA SER A 109 -5.11 4.71 -12.89
C SER A 109 -5.71 6.03 -12.38
N VAL A 110 -4.87 6.99 -12.00
CA VAL A 110 -5.35 8.25 -11.42
C VAL A 110 -5.35 9.37 -12.46
N MET A 111 -4.16 9.77 -12.92
CA MET A 111 -3.99 10.81 -13.93
C MET A 111 -2.76 10.51 -14.79
N GLY A 112 -2.87 10.71 -16.11
CA GLY A 112 -1.75 10.51 -17.04
C GLY A 112 -1.07 9.16 -16.84
N SER A 113 0.24 9.19 -16.62
CA SER A 113 1.04 8.00 -16.33
C SER A 113 1.21 7.73 -14.83
N ALA A 114 0.21 7.99 -13.98
CA ALA A 114 0.27 7.68 -12.55
C ALA A 114 -0.75 6.61 -12.14
N ALA A 115 -0.32 5.67 -11.30
CA ALA A 115 -1.17 4.65 -10.71
C ALA A 115 -1.17 4.73 -9.18
N GLU A 116 -2.35 4.59 -8.60
CA GLU A 116 -2.54 4.35 -7.19
C GLU A 116 -2.48 2.84 -6.93
N LEU A 117 -1.84 2.46 -5.84
CA LEU A 117 -2.03 1.18 -5.20
C LEU A 117 -2.62 1.38 -3.80
N LEU A 118 -3.78 0.76 -3.57
CA LEU A 118 -4.51 0.71 -2.32
C LEU A 118 -4.36 -0.69 -1.69
N ALA A 119 -4.00 -0.74 -0.42
CA ALA A 119 -4.09 -1.91 0.45
C ALA A 119 -5.19 -1.65 1.48
N TYR A 120 -6.11 -2.60 1.69
CA TYR A 120 -7.17 -2.46 2.68
C TYR A 120 -7.62 -3.81 3.25
N GLY A 121 -8.23 -3.78 4.43
CA GLY A 121 -8.81 -4.94 5.09
C GLY A 121 -9.55 -4.56 6.38
N THR A 122 -9.97 -5.56 7.15
CA THR A 122 -10.70 -5.33 8.41
C THR A 122 -9.75 -5.43 9.58
N ALA A 123 -9.60 -4.34 10.34
CA ALA A 123 -8.86 -4.33 11.59
C ALA A 123 -9.66 -5.03 12.70
N VAL A 124 -9.01 -5.92 13.44
CA VAL A 124 -9.64 -6.74 14.49
C VAL A 124 -8.77 -6.89 15.73
N LYS A 125 -9.41 -7.15 16.87
CA LYS A 125 -8.79 -7.69 18.08
C LYS A 125 -8.89 -9.21 18.10
N LEU A 126 -7.85 -9.86 18.61
CA LEU A 126 -7.81 -11.32 18.72
C LEU A 126 -7.80 -11.77 20.17
N SER A 127 -8.38 -12.95 20.41
CA SER A 127 -8.17 -13.66 21.66
C SER A 127 -6.68 -13.94 21.89
N LYS A 128 -6.29 -14.07 23.16
CA LYS A 128 -4.98 -14.61 23.51
C LYS A 128 -4.81 -15.99 22.85
N PRO A 129 -3.58 -16.39 22.48
CA PRO A 129 -3.33 -17.75 22.01
C PRO A 129 -3.85 -18.74 23.04
N ALA A 130 -4.52 -19.80 22.60
CA ALA A 130 -4.74 -20.96 23.47
C ALA A 130 -3.36 -21.56 23.76
N ASN A 131 -3.03 -21.71 25.05
CA ASN A 131 -1.80 -22.38 25.50
C ASN A 131 -1.85 -23.88 25.19
#